data_AF-A0A1U8Q9F5-F1
#
_entry.id   AF-A0A1U8Q9F5-F1
#
_cell.length_a   1.000
_cell.length_b   1.000
_cell.length_c   1.000
_cell.angle_alpha   90.00
_cell.angle_beta   90.00
_cell.angle_gamma   90.00
#
_symmetry.space_group_name_H-M   'P 1'
#
loop_
_entity.id
_entity.type
_entity.pdbx_description
1 polymer ?
#
loop_
_entity_poly.entity_id
_entity_poly.type
_entity_poly.pdbx_seq_one_letter_code
_entity_poly.pdbx_strand_id
1 'polypeptide(L)'
;MLSTGFNVVGFNWMSSPAVTDLESIVMDWLGKMLKLPKSFLFSRNSGGVLQGTTCEAILCTLTVARDRMLNRIGRENIGKLVVYGSDQTHCALQKAAHIVGIFPNNFRAVATSKEFGFTSTQHTLEVHGYVLSLDTSSMG
;
A
#
# COMPACT_ATOMS: atom_id res chain seq x y z
N MET A 1 20.31 -18.97 -6.07
CA MET A 1 21.53 -19.41 -6.77
C MET A 1 21.70 -18.73 -8.12
N LEU A 2 20.72 -18.77 -9.05
CA LEU A 2 20.87 -18.12 -10.36
C LEU A 2 20.91 -16.58 -10.31
N SER A 3 19.96 -15.93 -9.62
CA SER A 3 19.96 -14.47 -9.44
C SER A 3 21.27 -13.98 -8.78
N THR A 4 21.71 -14.65 -7.71
CA THR A 4 23.00 -14.40 -7.06
C THR A 4 24.19 -14.60 -7.99
N GLY A 5 24.14 -15.57 -8.91
CA GLY A 5 25.18 -15.81 -9.89
C GLY A 5 25.32 -14.70 -10.93
N PHE A 6 24.21 -14.11 -11.36
CA PHE A 6 24.24 -12.93 -12.24
C PHE A 6 24.66 -11.65 -11.50
N ASN A 7 24.29 -11.52 -10.22
CA ASN A 7 24.64 -10.39 -9.35
C ASN A 7 24.36 -9.00 -9.99
N VAL A 8 23.24 -8.90 -10.72
CA VAL A 8 22.84 -7.67 -11.43
C VAL A 8 22.08 -6.75 -10.48
N VAL A 9 22.41 -5.45 -10.54
CA VAL A 9 21.71 -4.40 -9.78
C VAL A 9 20.83 -3.55 -10.72
N GLY A 10 19.55 -3.89 -10.78
CA GLY A 10 18.54 -3.26 -11.64
C GLY A 10 17.88 -2.01 -11.06
N PHE A 11 18.66 -1.01 -10.62
CA PHE A 11 18.10 0.20 -9.98
C PHE A 11 17.39 1.16 -10.95
N ASN A 12 17.64 1.02 -12.26
CA ASN A 12 16.87 1.67 -13.31
C ASN A 12 16.84 0.80 -14.57
N TRP A 13 15.99 1.16 -15.53
CA TRP A 13 15.83 0.37 -16.75
C TRP A 13 17.14 0.27 -17.57
N MET A 14 17.93 1.35 -17.64
CA MET A 14 19.20 1.35 -18.38
C MET A 14 20.27 0.44 -17.76
N SER A 15 20.22 0.18 -16.44
CA SER A 15 21.20 -0.66 -15.75
C SER A 15 20.95 -2.14 -16.02
N SER A 16 19.69 -2.55 -16.22
CA SER A 16 19.36 -3.88 -16.72
C SER A 16 17.93 -3.93 -17.29
N PRO A 17 17.78 -3.70 -18.62
CA PRO A 17 16.47 -3.75 -19.27
C PRO A 17 15.77 -5.09 -19.08
N ALA A 18 16.52 -6.18 -19.21
CA ALA A 18 15.99 -7.54 -19.09
C ALA A 18 15.42 -7.84 -17.70
N VAL A 19 16.03 -7.33 -16.62
CA VAL A 19 15.52 -7.53 -15.26
C VAL A 19 14.22 -6.76 -15.05
N THR A 20 14.18 -5.48 -15.44
CA THR A 20 12.98 -4.64 -15.29
C THR A 20 11.80 -5.13 -16.15
N ASP A 21 12.07 -5.56 -17.39
CA ASP A 21 11.03 -6.09 -18.27
C ASP A 21 10.50 -7.44 -17.76
N LEU A 22 11.38 -8.31 -17.27
CA LEU A 22 10.99 -9.59 -16.69
C LEU A 22 10.12 -9.41 -15.44
N GLU A 23 10.48 -8.50 -14.55
CA GLU A 23 9.67 -8.16 -13.37
C GLU A 23 8.26 -7.73 -13.80
N SER A 24 8.16 -6.85 -14.79
CA SER A 24 6.88 -6.36 -15.31
C SER A 24 6.02 -7.50 -15.85
N ILE A 25 6.59 -8.42 -16.63
CA ILE A 25 5.89 -9.59 -17.18
C ILE A 25 5.39 -10.52 -16.07
N VAL A 26 6.24 -10.85 -15.09
CA VAL A 26 5.89 -11.74 -13.98
C VAL A 26 4.76 -11.14 -13.13
N MET A 27 4.82 -9.84 -12.85
CA MET A 27 3.76 -9.13 -12.14
C MET A 27 2.44 -9.12 -12.92
N ASP A 28 2.51 -9.00 -14.26
CA ASP A 28 1.34 -9.09 -15.13
C ASP A 28 0.72 -10.50 -15.12
N TRP A 29 1.54 -11.56 -15.10
CA TRP A 29 1.08 -12.94 -14.95
C TRP A 29 0.40 -13.16 -13.60
N LEU A 30 1.02 -12.69 -12.51
CA LEU A 30 0.44 -12.78 -11.17
C LEU A 30 -0.92 -12.07 -11.10
N GLY A 31 -1.01 -10.85 -11.63
CA GLY A 31 -2.27 -10.10 -11.67
C GLY A 31 -3.37 -10.83 -12.45
N LYS A 32 -3.03 -11.48 -13.57
CA LYS A 32 -3.97 -12.31 -14.35
C LYS A 32 -4.40 -13.56 -13.59
N MET A 33 -3.48 -14.24 -12.90
CA MET A 33 -3.79 -15.42 -12.08
C MET A 33 -4.72 -15.08 -10.91
N LEU A 34 -4.53 -13.91 -10.29
CA LEU A 34 -5.40 -13.38 -9.23
C LEU A 34 -6.69 -12.76 -9.76
N LYS A 35 -6.93 -12.77 -11.08
CA LYS A 35 -8.09 -12.15 -11.75
C LYS A 35 -8.28 -10.68 -11.39
N LEU A 36 -7.18 -9.94 -11.18
CA LEU A 36 -7.26 -8.51 -10.88
C LEU A 36 -7.82 -7.72 -12.07
N PRO A 37 -8.51 -6.60 -11.82
CA PRO A 37 -8.94 -5.68 -12.87
C PRO A 37 -7.78 -5.23 -13.75
N LYS A 38 -8.04 -4.97 -15.04
CA LYS A 38 -7.02 -4.52 -16.01
C LYS A 38 -6.31 -3.22 -15.60
N SER A 39 -6.88 -2.44 -14.68
CA SER A 39 -6.28 -1.22 -14.10
C SER A 39 -5.11 -1.49 -13.15
N PHE A 40 -4.80 -2.75 -12.84
CA PHE A 40 -3.60 -3.15 -12.08
C PHE A 40 -2.51 -3.75 -12.97
N LEU A 41 -2.79 -3.97 -14.26
CA LEU A 41 -1.86 -4.57 -15.21
C LEU A 41 -1.05 -3.50 -15.94
N PHE A 42 0.13 -3.87 -16.43
CA PHE A 42 1.02 -2.98 -17.19
C PHE A 42 0.41 -2.46 -18.51
N SER A 43 -0.63 -3.13 -19.01
CA SER A 43 -1.37 -2.71 -20.20
C SER A 43 -2.04 -1.32 -20.11
N ARG A 44 -2.32 -0.80 -18.90
CA ARG A 44 -3.03 0.50 -18.70
C ARG A 44 -2.30 1.45 -17.75
N ASN A 45 -1.07 1.87 -18.09
CA ASN A 45 -0.31 2.92 -17.38
C ASN A 45 -0.24 2.74 -15.84
N SER A 46 -0.39 1.49 -15.40
CA SER A 46 -0.42 0.99 -14.03
C SER A 46 0.51 -0.21 -13.97
N GLY A 47 0.65 -0.85 -12.82
CA GLY A 47 1.45 -2.06 -12.74
C GLY A 47 1.69 -2.49 -11.31
N GLY A 48 2.69 -3.34 -11.13
CA GLY A 48 3.14 -3.84 -9.85
C GLY A 48 4.66 -3.82 -9.75
N VAL A 49 5.17 -3.96 -8.54
CA VAL A 49 6.61 -4.01 -8.24
C VAL A 49 6.85 -5.08 -7.19
N LEU A 50 7.95 -5.82 -7.31
CA LEU A 50 8.41 -6.77 -6.32
C LEU A 50 9.10 -6.00 -5.19
N GLN A 51 8.56 -6.12 -3.98
CA GLN A 51 9.14 -5.57 -2.76
C GLN A 51 9.79 -6.69 -1.95
N GLY A 52 10.82 -6.36 -1.16
CA GLY A 52 11.48 -7.33 -0.30
C GLY A 52 10.57 -7.80 0.83
N THR A 53 9.69 -6.91 1.32
CA THR A 53 8.71 -7.24 2.36
C THR A 53 7.37 -6.52 2.17
N THR A 54 6.31 -7.05 2.78
CA THR A 54 5.01 -6.37 2.86
C THR A 54 5.10 -5.01 3.58
N CYS A 55 6.02 -4.85 4.53
CA CYS A 55 6.21 -3.59 5.25
C CYS A 55 6.71 -2.48 4.32
N GLU A 56 7.59 -2.80 3.36
CA GLU A 56 8.06 -1.84 2.34
C GLU A 56 6.92 -1.44 1.40
N ALA A 57 6.09 -2.41 0.97
CA ALA A 57 4.91 -2.13 0.16
C ALA A 57 3.91 -1.21 0.88
N ILE A 58 3.62 -1.49 2.16
CA ILE A 58 2.76 -0.63 2.99
C ILE A 58 3.39 0.77 3.16
N LEU A 59 4.70 0.85 3.39
CA LEU A 59 5.39 2.13 3.55
C LEU A 59 5.32 2.98 2.28
N CYS A 60 5.58 2.37 1.11
CA CYS A 60 5.51 3.04 -0.19
C CYS A 60 4.10 3.56 -0.47
N THR A 61 3.08 2.71 -0.33
CA THR A 61 1.68 3.10 -0.56
C THR A 61 1.22 4.19 0.41
N LEU A 62 1.57 4.09 1.70
CA LEU A 62 1.20 5.08 2.70
C LEU A 62 1.91 6.43 2.47
N THR A 63 3.16 6.41 2.02
CA THR A 63 3.91 7.63 1.65
C THR A 63 3.24 8.34 0.47
N VAL A 64 2.90 7.60 -0.59
CA VAL A 64 2.19 8.16 -1.75
C VAL A 64 0.83 8.73 -1.34
N ALA A 65 0.09 8.02 -0.50
CA ALA A 65 -1.23 8.45 -0.06
C ALA A 65 -1.16 9.71 0.84
N ARG A 66 -0.19 9.78 1.75
CA ARG A 66 0.15 10.98 2.54
C ARG A 66 0.45 12.15 1.62
N ASP A 67 1.38 11.99 0.69
CA ASP A 67 1.83 13.09 -0.18
C ASP A 67 0.72 13.57 -1.10
N ARG A 68 -0.11 12.67 -1.65
CA ARG A 68 -1.30 13.02 -2.42
C ARG A 68 -2.28 13.85 -1.60
N MET A 69 -2.49 13.50 -0.33
CA MET A 69 -3.38 14.23 0.55
C MET A 69 -2.80 15.61 0.89
N LEU A 70 -1.52 15.68 1.30
CA LEU A 70 -0.84 16.94 1.61
C LEU A 70 -0.75 17.89 0.41
N ASN A 71 -0.64 17.38 -0.81
CA ASN A 71 -0.69 18.21 -2.01
C ASN A 71 -2.08 18.86 -2.23
N ARG A 72 -3.14 18.30 -1.64
CA ARG A 72 -4.50 18.86 -1.71
C ARG A 72 -4.81 19.82 -0.57
N ILE A 73 -4.33 19.54 0.65
CA ILE A 73 -4.67 20.33 1.85
C ILE A 73 -3.55 21.22 2.36
N GLY A 74 -2.34 21.15 1.80
CA GLY A 74 -1.15 21.84 2.32
C GLY A 74 -0.31 20.96 3.25
N ARG A 75 1.01 21.07 3.15
CA ARG A 75 1.97 20.23 3.90
C ARG A 75 1.97 20.50 5.40
N GLU A 76 1.61 21.72 5.80
CA GLU A 76 1.41 22.14 7.18
C GLU A 76 0.27 21.39 7.88
N ASN A 77 -0.65 20.80 7.11
CA ASN A 77 -1.79 20.05 7.63
C ASN A 77 -1.50 18.56 7.88
N ILE A 78 -0.24 18.14 7.92
CA ILE A 78 0.15 16.75 8.25
C ILE A 78 -0.43 16.27 9.59
N GLY A 79 -0.59 17.18 10.56
CA GLY A 79 -1.20 16.85 11.85
C GLY A 79 -2.68 16.51 11.81
N LYS A 80 -3.36 16.76 10.70
CA LYS A 80 -4.77 16.41 10.49
C LYS A 80 -4.95 15.05 9.82
N LEU A 81 -3.88 14.43 9.32
CA LEU A 81 -3.96 13.13 8.67
C LEU A 81 -4.19 12.03 9.70
N VAL A 82 -5.14 11.15 9.40
CA VAL A 82 -5.51 10.01 10.25
C VAL A 82 -5.41 8.72 9.43
N VAL A 83 -4.76 7.70 10.00
CA VAL A 83 -4.63 6.36 9.40
C VAL A 83 -5.55 5.41 10.15
N TYR A 84 -6.33 4.65 9.38
CA TYR A 84 -7.25 3.66 9.91
C TYR A 84 -6.81 2.25 9.53
N GLY A 85 -6.89 1.34 10.49
CA GLY A 85 -6.74 -0.10 10.31
C GLY A 85 -7.64 -0.84 11.28
N SER A 86 -7.94 -2.11 11.01
CA SER A 86 -8.62 -2.97 11.99
C SER A 86 -7.70 -3.27 13.18
N ASP A 87 -8.27 -3.58 14.34
CA ASP A 87 -7.56 -4.17 15.49
C ASP A 87 -6.84 -5.51 15.19
N GLN A 88 -7.16 -6.18 14.08
CA GLN A 88 -6.46 -7.37 13.57
C GLN A 88 -5.36 -7.05 12.56
N THR A 89 -5.18 -5.78 12.19
CA THR A 89 -4.21 -5.41 11.15
C THR A 89 -2.78 -5.64 11.64
N HIS A 90 -1.96 -6.24 10.78
CA HIS A 90 -0.56 -6.52 11.10
C HIS A 90 0.19 -5.25 11.56
N CYS A 91 1.02 -5.36 12.60
CA CYS A 91 1.74 -4.24 13.23
C CYS A 91 2.62 -3.42 12.26
N ALA A 92 2.95 -3.98 11.10
CA ALA A 92 3.63 -3.29 10.00
C ALA A 92 2.92 -2.00 9.58
N LEU A 93 1.58 -1.94 9.63
CA LEU A 93 0.84 -0.72 9.30
C LEU A 93 1.11 0.40 10.30
N GLN A 94 1.05 0.10 11.60
CA GLN A 94 1.35 1.07 12.65
C GLN A 94 2.81 1.54 12.58
N LYS A 95 3.73 0.60 12.32
CA LYS A 95 5.15 0.92 12.11
C LYS A 95 5.35 1.84 10.90
N ALA A 96 4.71 1.55 9.77
CA ALA A 96 4.78 2.39 8.58
C ALA A 96 4.19 3.78 8.84
N ALA A 97 3.02 3.87 9.50
CA ALA A 97 2.40 5.14 9.87
C ALA A 97 3.33 6.02 10.70
N HIS A 98 4.03 5.42 11.66
CA HIS A 98 5.03 6.11 12.45
C HIS A 98 6.20 6.62 11.59
N ILE A 99 6.75 5.77 10.71
CA ILE A 99 7.88 6.14 9.83
C ILE A 99 7.52 7.28 8.87
N VAL A 100 6.30 7.31 8.33
CA VAL A 100 5.86 8.39 7.42
C VAL A 100 5.46 9.68 8.16
N GLY A 101 5.60 9.73 9.49
CA GLY A 101 5.37 10.94 10.29
C GLY A 101 3.90 11.19 10.67
N ILE A 102 3.05 10.16 10.68
CA ILE A 102 1.71 10.27 11.25
C ILE A 102 1.83 10.29 12.78
N PHE A 103 1.16 11.24 13.44
CA PHE A 103 1.17 11.33 14.89
C PHE A 103 0.57 10.06 15.52
N PRO A 104 1.14 9.54 16.62
CA PRO A 104 0.62 8.34 17.29
C PRO A 104 -0.87 8.42 17.64
N ASN A 105 -1.34 9.60 18.05
CA ASN A 105 -2.76 9.85 18.37
C ASN A 105 -3.69 9.80 17.15
N ASN A 106 -3.13 9.81 15.94
CA ASN A 106 -3.86 9.78 14.66
C ASN A 106 -3.82 8.40 13.99
N PHE A 107 -3.33 7.37 14.68
CA PHE A 107 -3.53 5.98 14.26
C PHE A 107 -4.75 5.41 14.99
N ARG A 108 -5.77 5.00 14.24
CA ARG A 108 -7.02 4.48 14.81
C ARG A 108 -7.22 3.03 14.42
N ALA A 109 -7.12 2.15 15.43
CA ALA A 109 -7.53 0.76 15.31
C ALA A 109 -9.06 0.68 15.48
N VAL A 110 -9.76 0.22 14.45
CA VAL A 110 -11.21 0.00 14.46
C VAL A 110 -11.47 -1.38 15.03
N ALA A 111 -12.29 -1.44 16.09
CA ALA A 111 -12.66 -2.70 16.73
C ALA A 111 -13.45 -3.58 15.75
N THR A 112 -13.10 -4.86 15.65
CA THR A 112 -13.83 -5.81 14.80
C THR A 112 -14.70 -6.74 15.63
N SER A 113 -15.90 -7.06 15.13
CA SER A 113 -16.78 -8.07 15.73
C SER A 113 -16.94 -9.27 14.81
N LYS A 114 -16.96 -10.46 15.41
CA LYS A 114 -17.15 -11.75 14.71
C LYS A 114 -18.52 -11.85 14.03
N GLU A 115 -19.53 -11.16 14.56
CA GLU A 115 -20.91 -11.18 14.05
C GLU A 115 -21.06 -10.50 12.68
N PHE A 116 -20.17 -9.56 12.36
CA PHE A 116 -20.19 -8.81 11.10
C PHE A 116 -19.10 -9.25 10.12
N GLY A 117 -18.55 -10.46 10.28
CA GLY A 117 -17.52 -10.98 9.37
C GLY A 117 -16.24 -10.15 9.32
N PHE A 118 -15.86 -9.53 10.45
CA PHE A 118 -14.74 -8.57 10.54
C PHE A 118 -14.88 -7.30 9.68
N THR A 119 -16.07 -7.02 9.15
CA THR A 119 -16.32 -5.77 8.43
C THR A 119 -16.31 -4.59 9.41
N SER A 120 -15.58 -3.53 9.08
CA SER A 120 -15.66 -2.27 9.82
C SER A 120 -16.97 -1.58 9.45
N THR A 121 -17.78 -1.20 10.45
CA THR A 121 -18.99 -0.42 10.21
C THR A 121 -18.64 0.88 9.49
N GLN A 122 -19.11 1.03 8.24
CA GLN A 122 -18.89 2.21 7.38
C GLN A 122 -19.19 3.54 8.09
N HIS A 123 -20.10 3.52 9.07
CA HIS A 123 -20.51 4.65 9.90
C HIS A 123 -19.37 5.27 10.74
N THR A 124 -18.23 4.59 10.91
CA THR A 124 -17.07 5.15 11.65
C THR A 124 -16.16 6.01 10.78
N LEU A 125 -16.19 5.82 9.45
CA LEU A 125 -15.28 6.52 8.52
C LEU A 125 -15.78 7.91 8.08
N GLU A 126 -17.07 8.19 8.21
CA GLU A 126 -17.68 9.47 7.81
C GLU A 126 -17.38 10.63 8.78
N VAL A 127 -16.87 10.34 9.98
CA VAL A 127 -16.81 11.35 11.05
C VAL A 127 -15.63 12.33 10.90
N HIS A 128 -14.58 12.01 10.11
CA HIS A 128 -13.42 12.89 9.94
C HIS A 128 -12.85 12.87 8.51
N GLY A 129 -13.00 14.00 7.79
CA GLY A 129 -12.82 14.14 6.34
C GLY A 129 -11.41 13.99 5.72
N TYR A 130 -10.46 13.31 6.37
CA TYR A 130 -9.10 13.10 5.82
C TYR A 130 -8.60 11.67 6.11
N VAL A 131 -9.22 10.69 5.46
CA VAL A 131 -9.04 9.26 5.73
C VAL A 131 -7.98 8.66 4.79
N LEU A 132 -6.94 8.07 5.39
CA LEU A 132 -6.08 7.07 4.74
C LEU A 132 -6.54 5.69 5.22
N SER A 133 -7.47 5.06 4.50
CA SER A 133 -7.90 3.69 4.78
C SER A 133 -7.17 2.71 3.85
N LEU A 134 -6.48 1.75 4.45
CA LEU A 134 -6.09 0.51 3.79
C LEU A 134 -7.13 -0.52 4.20
N ASP A 135 -8.25 -0.55 3.47
CA ASP A 135 -9.29 -1.53 3.73
C ASP A 135 -8.87 -2.87 3.11
N THR A 136 -8.54 -3.83 3.96
CA THR A 136 -8.18 -5.19 3.55
C THR A 136 -9.40 -6.03 3.15
N SER A 137 -10.62 -5.51 3.24
CA SER A 137 -11.86 -6.24 2.90
C SER A 137 -12.24 -6.19 1.40
N SER A 138 -11.59 -5.36 0.59
CA SER A 138 -11.92 -5.16 -0.83
C SER A 138 -11.31 -6.22 -1.79
N MET A 139 -10.75 -7.33 -1.30
CA MET A 139 -10.18 -8.41 -2.13
C MET A 139 -11.10 -9.66 -2.24
N GLY A 140 -12.41 -9.47 -2.09
CA GLY A 140 -13.44 -10.50 -2.34
C GLY A 140 -14.14 -10.34 -3.67
#